data_AF-A0A923AMB9-F1
#
_entry.id   AF-A0A923AMB9-F1
#
_cell.length_a   1.000
_cell.length_b   1.000
_cell.length_c   1.000
_cell.angle_alpha   90.00
_cell.angle_beta   90.00
_cell.angle_gamma   90.00
#
_symmetry.space_group_name_H-M   'P 1'
#
loop_
_entity.id
_entity.type
_entity.pdbx_description
1 polymer ?
#
loop_
_entity_poly.entity_id
_entity_poly.type
_entity_poly.pdbx_seq_one_letter_code
_entity_poly.pdbx_strand_id
1 'polypeptide(L)' 'MLQQPEDLRTPHAVRDGQRTVVTCETCGCRLQPDASRDGAWRHFGALGGRDARSHRTACVDLPHDPFGRVAVPA' A
#
# COMPACT_ATOMS: atom_id res chain seq x y z
N MET A 1 -3.60 -23.38 27.98
CA MET A 1 -2.70 -23.17 26.84
C MET A 1 -3.24 -21.97 26.07
N LEU A 2 -2.59 -20.81 26.16
CA LEU A 2 -3.00 -19.56 25.50
C LEU A 2 -2.40 -19.53 24.09
N GLN A 3 -3.21 -19.69 23.06
CA GLN A 3 -2.76 -19.54 21.68
C GLN A 3 -3.87 -18.91 20.84
N GLN A 4 -3.94 -17.58 20.81
CA GLN A 4 -4.32 -16.78 19.63
C GLN A 4 -3.54 -15.46 19.75
N PRO A 5 -2.91 -14.95 18.67
CA PRO A 5 -3.69 -14.47 17.56
C PRO A 5 -3.08 -14.79 16.18
N GLU A 6 -3.87 -15.47 15.37
CA GLU A 6 -3.73 -15.58 13.92
C GLU A 6 -4.01 -14.25 13.18
N ASP A 7 -3.62 -13.10 13.78
CA ASP A 7 -3.73 -11.73 13.26
C ASP A 7 -2.74 -11.40 12.11
N LEU A 8 -2.16 -12.41 11.46
CA LEU A 8 -1.19 -12.22 10.37
C LEU A 8 -1.78 -12.38 8.96
N ARG A 9 -3.10 -12.55 8.84
CA ARG A 9 -3.78 -12.39 7.54
C ARG A 9 -5.01 -11.54 7.74
N THR A 10 -4.80 -10.24 7.80
CA THR A 10 -5.89 -9.29 7.57
C THR A 10 -6.64 -9.73 6.31
N PRO A 11 -7.93 -10.07 6.39
CA PRO A 11 -8.69 -10.39 5.20
C PRO A 11 -8.75 -9.12 4.37
N HIS A 12 -8.14 -9.15 3.18
CA HIS A 12 -8.39 -8.15 2.15
C HIS A 12 -9.91 -8.12 1.92
N ALA A 13 -10.58 -7.15 2.53
CA ALA A 13 -12.02 -6.97 2.38
C ALA A 13 -12.27 -6.52 0.94
N VAL A 14 -12.59 -7.49 0.08
CA VAL A 14 -13.17 -7.27 -1.25
C VAL A 14 -14.67 -7.13 -1.02
N ARG A 15 -15.21 -5.93 -1.23
CA ARG A 15 -16.64 -5.73 -1.46
C ARG A 15 -16.80 -5.14 -2.87
N ASP A 16 -17.57 -5.82 -3.71
CA ASP A 16 -18.23 -5.26 -4.90
C ASP A 16 -17.36 -4.68 -6.02
N GLY A 17 -16.31 -5.38 -6.49
CA GLY A 17 -15.55 -4.94 -7.68
C GLY A 17 -14.80 -3.60 -7.50
N GLN A 18 -14.84 -3.04 -6.28
CA GLN A 18 -14.08 -1.87 -5.86
C GLN A 18 -12.63 -2.31 -5.69
N ARG A 19 -11.70 -1.71 -6.44
CA ARG A 19 -10.25 -1.92 -6.27
C ARG A 19 -9.94 -1.83 -4.77
N THR A 20 -9.51 -2.95 -4.17
CA THR A 20 -9.30 -3.05 -2.73
C THR A 20 -8.30 -2.01 -2.26
N VAL A 21 -8.38 -1.65 -0.97
CA VAL A 21 -7.39 -0.76 -0.36
C VAL A 21 -6.03 -1.47 -0.40
N VAL A 22 -5.12 -1.01 -1.25
CA VAL A 22 -3.73 -1.48 -1.29
C VAL A 22 -2.93 -0.65 -0.29
N THR A 23 -2.06 -1.32 0.47
CA THR A 23 -1.24 -0.71 1.52
C THR A 23 0.23 -1.02 1.24
N CYS A 24 1.11 -0.04 1.35
CA CYS A 24 2.55 -0.24 1.21
C CYS A 24 3.07 -1.17 2.31
N GLU A 25 3.74 -2.25 1.94
CA GLU A 25 4.32 -3.18 2.93
C GLU A 25 5.48 -2.58 3.73
N THR A 26 6.14 -1.54 3.21
CA THR A 26 7.29 -0.91 3.87
C THR A 26 6.87 0.05 4.99
N CYS A 27 5.82 0.85 4.78
CA CYS A 27 5.45 1.93 5.70
C CYS A 27 3.99 1.87 6.18
N GLY A 28 3.18 0.95 5.67
CA GLY A 28 1.76 0.82 6.03
C GLY A 28 0.86 1.93 5.48
N CYS A 29 1.34 2.78 4.57
CA CYS A 29 0.52 3.82 3.96
C CYS A 29 -0.45 3.25 2.94
N ARG A 30 -1.68 3.80 2.91
CA ARG A 30 -2.63 3.52 1.83
C ARG A 30 -2.08 4.05 0.50
N LEU A 31 -2.12 3.19 -0.51
CA LEU A 31 -1.76 3.52 -1.89
C LEU A 31 -3.01 3.86 -2.70
N GLN A 32 -2.78 4.60 -3.78
CA GLN A 32 -3.76 4.92 -4.81
C GLN A 32 -3.30 4.39 -6.16
N PRO A 33 -4.23 3.99 -7.04
CA PRO A 33 -3.89 3.59 -8.39
C PRO A 33 -3.25 4.78 -9.13
N ASP A 34 -2.15 4.51 -9.81
CA ASP A 34 -1.50 5.48 -10.67
C ASP A 34 -2.34 5.67 -11.95
N ALA A 35 -2.84 6.88 -12.18
CA ALA A 35 -3.61 7.20 -13.37
C ALA A 35 -2.78 7.13 -14.66
N SER A 36 -1.44 7.27 -14.57
CA SER A 36 -0.55 7.25 -15.72
C SER A 36 -0.06 5.86 -16.10
N ARG A 37 -0.23 4.85 -15.23
CA ARG A 37 0.24 3.48 -15.49
C ARG A 37 -0.69 2.46 -14.85
N ASP A 38 -1.41 1.71 -15.68
CA ASP A 38 -2.29 0.65 -15.19
C ASP A 38 -1.48 -0.42 -14.43
N GLY A 39 -2.07 -0.90 -13.34
CA GLY A 39 -1.42 -1.85 -12.42
C GLY A 39 -0.36 -1.24 -11.49
N ALA A 40 0.03 0.03 -11.67
CA ALA A 40 0.93 0.71 -10.74
C ALA A 40 0.16 1.42 -9.63
N TRP A 41 0.75 1.44 -8.44
CA TRP A 41 0.20 2.04 -7.24
C TRP A 41 1.21 3.02 -6.63
N ARG A 42 0.74 4.15 -6.12
CA ARG A 42 1.60 5.19 -5.54
C ARG A 42 1.04 5.71 -4.22
N HIS A 43 1.92 6.32 -3.44
CA HIS A 43 1.51 7.05 -2.25
C HIS A 43 0.65 8.26 -2.65
N PHE A 44 -0.37 8.56 -1.83
CA PHE A 44 -1.21 9.73 -2.05
C PHE A 44 -0.40 11.03 -1.88
N GLY A 45 -0.27 11.79 -2.95
CA GLY A 45 0.60 12.98 -3.02
C GLY A 45 0.14 14.17 -2.17
N ALA A 46 -1.09 14.19 -1.65
CA ALA A 46 -1.58 15.32 -0.84
C ALA A 46 -0.78 15.55 0.46
N LEU A 47 -0.10 14.51 0.96
CA LEU A 47 0.82 14.63 2.11
C LEU A 47 2.27 14.97 1.71
N GLY A 48 2.56 15.12 0.42
CA GLY A 48 3.91 15.37 -0.10
C GLY A 48 4.84 14.16 0.04
N GLY A 49 4.29 12.95 -0.08
CA GLY A 49 5.05 11.71 0.16
C GLY A 49 5.38 11.50 1.64
N ARG A 50 4.50 11.91 2.54
CA ARG A 50 4.62 11.61 3.97
C ARG A 50 3.58 10.58 4.40
N ASP A 51 3.96 9.76 5.36
CA ASP A 51 3.05 8.82 6.00
C ASP A 51 2.08 9.53 6.96
N ALA A 52 1.13 8.77 7.53
CA ALA A 52 0.18 9.28 8.51
C ALA A 52 0.85 9.82 9.81
N ARG A 53 2.14 9.55 10.01
CA ARG A 53 2.98 10.06 11.11
C ARG A 53 3.91 11.20 10.68
N SER A 54 3.74 11.74 9.47
CA SER A 54 4.60 12.76 8.85
C SER A 54 6.05 12.33 8.55
N HIS A 55 6.39 11.04 8.58
CA HIS A 55 7.70 10.56 8.12
C HIS A 55 7.75 10.45 6.58
N ARG A 56 8.90 10.83 6.01
CA ARG A 56 9.21 10.64 4.58
C ARG A 56 10.05 9.37 4.43
N THR A 57 9.42 8.25 4.10
CA THR A 57 10.09 6.97 3.90
C THR A 57 10.60 6.82 2.46
N ALA A 58 11.65 6.03 2.23
CA ALA A 58 12.28 5.92 0.90
C ALA A 58 11.33 5.41 -0.20
N CYS A 59 10.27 4.67 0.16
CA CYS A 59 9.30 4.12 -0.77
C CYS A 59 8.32 5.16 -1.35
N VAL A 60 8.30 6.40 -0.85
CA VAL A 60 7.23 7.38 -1.19
C VAL A 60 7.20 7.77 -2.66
N ASP A 61 8.39 7.82 -3.28
CA ASP A 61 8.56 8.19 -4.69
C ASP A 61 8.63 6.96 -5.63
N LEU A 62 8.54 5.74 -5.08
CA LEU A 62 8.64 4.51 -5.85
C LEU A 62 7.25 3.99 -6.26
N PRO A 63 7.12 3.43 -7.49
CA PRO A 63 5.91 2.72 -7.88
C PRO A 63 5.78 1.41 -7.10
N HIS A 64 4.54 1.00 -6.87
CA HIS A 64 4.20 -0.25 -6.21
C HIS A 64 3.33 -1.12 -7.11
N ASP A 65 3.36 -2.41 -6.86
CA ASP A 65 2.47 -3.39 -7.47
C ASP A 65 1.09 -3.42 -6.76
N PRO A 66 0.11 -4.18 -7.28
CA PRO A 66 -1.20 -4.34 -6.65
C PRO A 66 -1.19 -5.01 -5.27
N PHE A 67 -0.05 -5.55 -4.83
CA PHE A 67 0.14 -6.13 -3.50
C PHE A 67 0.79 -5.14 -2.52
N GLY A 68 1.18 -3.95 -2.98
CA GLY A 68 1.80 -2.92 -2.14
C GLY A 68 3.30 -3.12 -1.92
N ARG A 69 3.97 -3.88 -2.79
CA ARG A 69 5.44 -4.00 -2.81
C ARG A 69 6.02 -3.02 -3.81
N VAL A 70 7.23 -2.51 -3.52
CA VAL A 70 7.95 -1.66 -4.46
C VAL A 70 8.20 -2.45 -5.75
N ALA A 71 7.67 -1.92 -6.86
CA ALA A 71 7.91 -2.47 -8.18
C ALA A 71 9.28 -1.99 -8.65
N VAL A 72 10.32 -2.79 -8.40
CA VAL A 72 11.65 -2.52 -8.94
C VAL A 72 11.60 -2.81 -10.44
N PRO A 73 11.91 -1.85 -11.32
CA PRO A 73 12.09 -2.18 -12.73
C PRO A 73 13.28 -3.14 -12.84
N ALA A 74 13.06 -4.27 -13.50
CA ALA A 74 14.13 -5.20 -13.88
C ALA A 74 15.12 -4.53 -14.84
#